data_AF-A0A965YFK0-F1
#
_entry.id   AF-A0A965YFK0-F1
#
_cell.length_a   1.000
_cell.length_b   1.000
_cell.length_c   1.000
_cell.angle_alpha   90.00
_cell.angle_beta   90.00
_cell.angle_gamma   90.00
#
_symmetry.space_group_name_H-M   'P 1'
#
loop_
_entity.id
_entity.type
_entity.pdbx_description
1 polymer ?
#
loop_
_entity_poly.entity_id
_entity_poly.type
_entity_poly.pdbx_seq_one_letter_code
_entity_poly.pdbx_strand_id
1 'polypeptide(L)'
;MMRTHRFALLLFSFCLLFFGCAKKTVSLEEIALSGEWDTLLQASQRDFSRTYQRSALYYQALAQYMKGDSAQALASLELYLALSEGEQPSLGARTLIVATASNRGKPELVIEHAKALAEQDALQIPSAQAWYRALVETGQGDEANRVFLTHLRSTLDEVQYAQLLVESKASGPQLKQAFAHLSLQQVFELLRLASVQNGEVDWMTDVLALAREYEQLEMTQSQRKLLYALLAQLSAKAEQRVLANKYTTLAESI
;
A
#
# COMPACT_ATOMS: atom_id res chain seq x y z
N MET A 1 1.64 26.87 77.83
CA MET A 1 2.23 27.44 76.61
C MET A 1 3.15 26.39 75.97
N MET A 2 3.05 26.17 74.66
CA MET A 2 3.91 25.31 73.81
C MET A 2 3.89 23.79 74.04
N ARG A 3 2.88 23.07 73.53
CA ARG A 3 3.03 21.63 73.20
C ARG A 3 2.15 21.08 72.08
N THR A 4 1.39 21.93 71.38
CA THR A 4 0.51 21.54 70.26
C THR A 4 1.05 21.91 68.87
N HIS A 5 2.20 22.58 68.76
CA HIS A 5 2.75 23.03 67.47
C HIS A 5 3.75 22.07 66.80
N ARG A 6 4.15 20.97 67.45
CA ARG A 6 5.10 20.01 66.85
C ARG A 6 4.43 18.94 65.95
N PHE A 7 3.14 18.65 66.17
CA PHE A 7 2.40 17.67 65.36
C PHE A 7 1.88 18.26 64.04
N ALA A 8 1.58 19.56 63.99
CA ALA A 8 1.15 20.22 62.75
C ALA A 8 2.27 20.34 61.70
N LEU A 9 3.53 20.48 62.13
CA LEU A 9 4.69 20.56 61.24
C LEU A 9 5.10 19.21 60.64
N LEU A 10 4.85 18.10 61.34
CA LEU A 10 5.08 16.75 60.80
C LEU A 10 4.01 16.34 59.77
N LEU A 11 2.77 16.79 59.94
CA LEU A 11 1.70 16.60 58.94
C LEU A 11 1.93 17.45 57.68
N PHE A 12 2.47 18.66 57.80
CA PHE A 12 2.82 19.50 56.65
C PHE A 12 4.04 18.97 55.89
N SER A 13 4.99 18.33 56.60
CA SER A 13 6.14 17.66 55.96
C SER A 13 5.76 16.37 55.23
N PHE A 14 4.64 15.72 55.59
CA PHE A 14 4.18 14.50 54.93
C PHE A 14 3.33 14.79 53.68
N CYS A 15 2.63 15.93 53.62
CA CYS A 15 1.86 16.34 52.43
C CYS A 15 2.73 16.84 51.26
N LEU A 16 3.99 17.25 51.51
CA LEU A 16 4.91 17.70 50.44
C LEU A 16 5.69 16.56 49.76
N LEU A 17 5.59 15.33 50.26
CA LEU A 17 6.21 14.14 49.63
C LEU A 17 5.28 13.41 48.65
N PHE A 18 4.03 13.86 48.49
CA PHE A 18 3.07 13.31 47.52
C PHE A 18 3.02 14.05 46.18
N PHE A 19 3.83 15.09 45.98
CA PHE A 19 4.16 15.55 44.63
C PHE A 19 5.17 14.59 44.01
N GLY A 20 4.70 13.38 43.72
CA GLY A 20 5.42 12.48 42.83
C GLY A 20 5.74 13.26 41.57
N CYS A 21 7.02 13.29 41.20
CA CYS A 21 7.45 13.69 39.86
C CYS A 21 6.52 13.03 38.86
N ALA A 22 5.62 13.82 38.25
CA ALA A 22 4.90 13.36 37.08
C ALA A 22 5.98 13.02 36.06
N LYS A 23 6.30 11.73 35.92
CA LYS A 23 7.12 11.25 34.81
C LYS A 23 6.43 11.81 33.58
N LYS A 24 7.11 12.70 32.85
CA LYS A 24 6.64 13.25 31.58
C LYS A 24 6.36 12.02 30.71
N THR A 25 5.09 11.63 30.62
CA THR A 25 4.68 10.48 29.83
C THR A 25 4.92 10.89 28.39
N VAL A 26 5.95 10.29 27.78
CA VAL A 26 6.25 10.47 26.36
C VAL A 26 4.99 10.15 25.58
N SER A 27 4.55 11.07 24.73
CA SER A 27 3.30 10.89 23.98
C SER A 27 3.50 9.82 22.89
N LEU A 28 2.41 9.17 22.45
CA LEU A 28 2.50 8.22 21.33
C LEU A 28 3.02 8.89 20.05
N GLU A 29 2.73 10.18 19.86
CA GLU A 29 3.26 10.97 18.76
C GLU A 29 4.78 11.13 18.84
N GLU A 30 5.33 11.47 20.02
CA GLU A 30 6.77 11.59 20.22
C GLU A 30 7.51 10.27 19.94
N ILE A 31 6.92 9.13 20.35
CA ILE A 31 7.48 7.80 20.05
C ILE A 31 7.39 7.48 18.55
N ALA A 32 6.29 7.87 17.89
CA ALA A 32 6.15 7.68 16.45
C ALA A 32 7.19 8.48 15.66
N LEU A 33 7.50 9.71 16.10
CA LEU A 33 8.52 10.55 15.48
C LEU A 33 9.95 10.03 15.68
N SER A 34 10.22 9.30 16.77
CA SER A 34 11.55 8.69 16.99
C SER A 34 11.79 7.43 16.14
N GLY A 35 10.75 6.87 15.53
CA GLY A 35 10.84 5.66 14.72
C GLY A 35 11.00 4.36 15.52
N GLU A 36 10.79 4.41 16.84
CA GLU A 36 10.85 3.22 17.70
C GLU A 36 9.54 2.41 17.60
N TRP A 37 9.35 1.70 16.49
CA TRP A 37 8.08 1.05 16.17
C TRP A 37 7.66 -0.04 17.17
N ASP A 38 8.61 -0.79 17.73
CA ASP A 38 8.32 -1.76 18.80
C ASP A 38 7.82 -1.08 20.08
N THR A 39 8.50 0.01 20.48
CA THR A 39 8.10 0.84 21.62
C THR A 39 6.71 1.44 21.39
N LEU A 40 6.46 1.97 20.19
CA LEU A 40 5.18 2.55 19.80
C LEU A 40 4.04 1.52 19.90
N LEU A 41 4.26 0.31 19.37
CA LEU A 41 3.26 -0.75 19.41
C LEU A 41 2.92 -1.14 20.84
N GLN A 42 3.92 -1.34 21.69
CA GLN A 42 3.68 -1.69 23.10
C GLN A 42 2.99 -0.56 23.87
N ALA A 43 3.41 0.68 23.65
CA ALA A 43 2.85 1.85 24.31
C ALA A 43 1.39 2.07 23.90
N SER A 44 1.09 1.99 22.60
CA SER A 44 -0.26 2.18 22.06
C SER A 44 -1.22 1.04 22.40
N GLN A 45 -0.75 -0.21 22.52
CA GLN A 45 -1.55 -1.33 23.05
C GLN A 45 -1.91 -1.11 24.52
N ARG A 46 -0.93 -0.69 25.33
CA ARG A 46 -1.16 -0.38 26.75
C ARG A 46 -2.13 0.79 26.89
N ASP A 47 -1.97 1.83 26.09
CA ASP A 47 -2.86 2.99 26.11
C ASP A 47 -4.30 2.56 25.76
N PHE A 48 -4.50 1.86 24.64
CA PHE A 48 -5.81 1.38 24.22
C PHE A 48 -6.49 0.50 25.28
N SER A 49 -5.77 -0.45 25.89
CA SER A 49 -6.34 -1.31 26.95
C SER A 49 -6.80 -0.54 28.20
N ARG A 50 -6.32 0.69 28.40
CA ARG A 50 -6.70 1.56 29.53
C ARG A 50 -7.76 2.57 29.16
N THR A 51 -7.65 3.17 27.98
CA THR A 51 -8.45 4.34 27.57
C THR A 51 -9.57 3.98 26.60
N TYR A 52 -9.45 2.87 25.88
CA TYR A 52 -10.29 2.48 24.75
C TYR A 52 -10.41 3.56 23.66
N GLN A 53 -9.47 4.51 23.61
CA GLN A 53 -9.49 5.59 22.64
C GLN A 53 -9.03 5.12 21.27
N ARG A 54 -9.79 5.48 20.22
CA ARG A 54 -9.45 5.13 18.83
C ARG A 54 -8.06 5.66 18.42
N SER A 55 -7.63 6.82 18.93
CA SER A 55 -6.29 7.38 18.62
C SER A 55 -5.15 6.40 18.89
N ALA A 56 -5.25 5.57 19.93
CA ALA A 56 -4.27 4.54 20.22
C ALA A 56 -4.21 3.46 19.14
N LEU A 57 -5.35 3.09 18.54
CA LEU A 57 -5.42 2.12 17.43
C LEU A 57 -4.75 2.65 16.16
N TYR A 58 -4.82 3.95 15.89
CA TYR A 58 -4.06 4.56 14.80
C TYR A 58 -2.55 4.35 14.97
N TYR A 59 -2.01 4.55 16.17
CA TYR A 59 -0.59 4.33 16.44
C TYR A 59 -0.20 2.85 16.44
N GLN A 60 -1.09 1.96 16.87
CA GLN A 60 -0.88 0.50 16.72
C GLN A 60 -0.75 0.13 15.24
N ALA A 61 -1.69 0.61 14.41
CA ALA A 61 -1.68 0.37 12.99
C ALA A 61 -0.44 0.94 12.31
N LEU A 62 -0.03 2.15 12.68
CA LEU A 62 1.17 2.79 12.15
C LEU A 62 2.41 1.94 12.47
N ALA A 63 2.57 1.52 13.72
CA ALA A 63 3.69 0.65 14.11
C ALA A 63 3.68 -0.69 13.36
N GLN A 64 2.52 -1.33 13.23
CA GLN A 64 2.37 -2.60 12.49
C GLN A 64 2.73 -2.44 11.02
N TYR A 65 2.25 -1.36 10.38
CA TYR A 65 2.55 -1.06 8.99
C TYR A 65 4.04 -0.81 8.75
N MET A 66 4.68 0.01 9.61
CA MET A 66 6.11 0.28 9.52
C MET A 66 6.99 -0.96 9.75
N LYS A 67 6.45 -1.96 10.44
CA LYS A 67 7.09 -3.28 10.62
C LYS A 67 6.79 -4.27 9.48
N GLY A 68 6.03 -3.87 8.46
CA GLY A 68 5.66 -4.69 7.32
C GLY A 68 4.42 -5.57 7.54
N ASP A 69 3.75 -5.49 8.69
CA ASP A 69 2.54 -6.26 8.97
C ASP A 69 1.28 -5.47 8.54
N SER A 70 1.07 -5.40 7.22
CA SER A 70 -0.10 -4.73 6.64
C SER A 70 -1.43 -5.38 7.02
N ALA A 71 -1.43 -6.68 7.37
CA ALA A 71 -2.65 -7.39 7.74
C ALA A 71 -3.12 -6.97 9.14
N GLN A 72 -2.23 -6.95 10.11
CA GLN A 72 -2.55 -6.46 11.45
C GLN A 72 -2.84 -4.95 11.46
N ALA A 73 -2.09 -4.17 10.68
CA ALA A 73 -2.32 -2.73 10.57
C ALA A 73 -3.75 -2.43 10.08
N LEU A 74 -4.21 -3.15 9.05
CA LEU A 74 -5.58 -2.99 8.56
C LEU A 74 -6.61 -3.39 9.63
N ALA A 75 -6.41 -4.50 10.34
CA ALA A 75 -7.34 -4.92 11.39
C ALA A 75 -7.46 -3.87 12.52
N SER A 76 -6.34 -3.27 12.93
CA SER A 76 -6.34 -2.17 13.89
C SER A 76 -7.09 -0.94 13.36
N LEU A 77 -6.98 -0.65 12.06
CA LEU A 77 -7.70 0.44 11.41
C LEU A 77 -9.20 0.16 11.23
N GLU A 78 -9.60 -1.08 10.96
CA GLU A 78 -11.01 -1.47 10.93
C GLU A 78 -11.65 -1.25 12.31
N LEU A 79 -10.95 -1.60 13.39
CA LEU A 79 -11.41 -1.31 14.75
C LEU A 79 -11.42 0.20 15.04
N TYR A 80 -10.41 0.95 14.56
CA TYR A 80 -10.39 2.42 14.64
C TYR A 80 -11.65 3.02 14.00
N LEU A 81 -12.04 2.56 12.80
CA LEU A 81 -13.24 3.00 12.10
C LEU A 81 -14.51 2.62 12.86
N ALA A 82 -14.59 1.39 13.39
CA ALA A 82 -15.74 0.92 14.15
C ALA A 82 -16.00 1.74 15.44
N LEU A 83 -14.95 2.23 16.08
CA LEU A 83 -15.03 3.06 17.30
C LEU A 83 -15.19 4.56 17.01
N SER A 84 -15.40 4.96 15.76
CA SER A 84 -15.36 6.37 15.38
C SER A 84 -16.63 7.16 15.70
N GLU A 85 -17.74 6.56 16.16
CA GLU A 85 -18.98 7.24 16.62
C GLU A 85 -19.43 8.48 15.80
N GLY A 86 -19.27 8.45 14.47
CA GLY A 86 -19.61 9.57 13.58
C GLY A 86 -18.51 10.63 13.39
N GLU A 87 -17.42 10.55 14.14
CA GLU A 87 -16.21 11.33 13.90
C GLU A 87 -15.47 10.84 12.64
N GLN A 88 -15.14 11.76 11.75
CA GLN A 88 -14.36 11.43 10.56
C GLN A 88 -12.93 10.97 10.92
N PRO A 89 -12.37 9.99 10.20
CA PRO A 89 -10.95 9.64 10.29
C PRO A 89 -10.04 10.83 10.00
N SER A 90 -8.94 10.92 10.76
CA SER A 90 -7.88 11.91 10.50
C SER A 90 -7.23 11.68 9.13
N LEU A 91 -6.57 12.70 8.59
CA LEU A 91 -5.83 12.58 7.32
C LEU A 91 -4.79 11.45 7.38
N GLY A 92 -4.02 11.38 8.47
CA GLY A 92 -3.03 10.31 8.68
C GLY A 92 -3.67 8.92 8.70
N ALA A 93 -4.83 8.77 9.35
CA ALA A 93 -5.56 7.51 9.37
C ALA A 93 -6.04 7.12 7.96
N ARG A 94 -6.60 8.07 7.18
CA ARG A 94 -7.03 7.81 5.80
C ARG A 94 -5.90 7.36 4.90
N THR A 95 -4.76 8.05 4.95
CA THR A 95 -3.57 7.67 4.16
C THR A 95 -3.10 6.26 4.53
N LEU A 96 -3.10 5.92 5.82
CA LEU A 96 -2.71 4.59 6.27
C LEU A 96 -3.74 3.51 5.89
N ILE A 97 -5.04 3.83 5.91
CA ILE A 97 -6.10 2.95 5.42
C ILE A 97 -5.90 2.67 3.93
N VAL A 98 -5.69 3.70 3.10
CA VAL A 98 -5.45 3.52 1.65
C VAL A 98 -4.25 2.60 1.40
N ALA A 99 -3.13 2.82 2.10
CA ALA A 99 -1.93 2.00 1.93
C ALA A 99 -2.15 0.54 2.36
N THR A 100 -2.73 0.33 3.55
CA THR A 100 -2.96 -1.01 4.09
C THR A 100 -4.04 -1.76 3.33
N ALA A 101 -5.17 -1.12 2.99
CA ALA A 101 -6.25 -1.70 2.20
C ALA A 101 -5.79 -2.09 0.79
N SER A 102 -4.96 -1.26 0.13
CA SER A 102 -4.37 -1.59 -1.17
C SER A 102 -3.51 -2.85 -1.09
N ASN A 103 -2.68 -3.00 -0.05
CA ASN A 103 -1.84 -4.19 0.13
C ASN A 103 -2.64 -5.46 0.47
N ARG A 104 -3.89 -5.31 0.93
CA ARG A 104 -4.77 -6.40 1.37
C ARG A 104 -5.89 -6.71 0.39
N GLY A 105 -5.93 -6.05 -0.78
CA GLY A 105 -6.97 -6.28 -1.78
C GLY A 105 -8.36 -5.89 -1.27
N LYS A 106 -8.47 -4.72 -0.65
CA LYS A 106 -9.75 -4.12 -0.19
C LYS A 106 -10.06 -2.86 -1.00
N PRO A 107 -10.40 -2.96 -2.29
CA PRO A 107 -10.49 -1.81 -3.19
C PRO A 107 -11.56 -0.79 -2.76
N GLU A 108 -12.64 -1.23 -2.13
CA GLU A 108 -13.75 -0.38 -1.68
C GLU A 108 -13.29 0.60 -0.59
N LEU A 109 -12.49 0.12 0.38
CA LEU A 109 -11.89 0.97 1.41
C LEU A 109 -10.88 1.95 0.80
N VAL A 110 -10.11 1.51 -0.19
CA VAL A 110 -9.18 2.39 -0.92
C VAL A 110 -9.95 3.51 -1.61
N ILE A 111 -11.02 3.18 -2.34
CA ILE A 111 -11.84 4.15 -3.07
C ILE A 111 -12.48 5.16 -2.12
N GLU A 112 -13.11 4.70 -1.04
CA GLU A 112 -13.76 5.57 -0.06
C GLU A 112 -12.78 6.59 0.54
N HIS A 113 -11.66 6.11 1.07
CA HIS A 113 -10.73 6.98 1.79
C HIS A 113 -9.86 7.82 0.87
N ALA A 114 -9.50 7.34 -0.33
CA ALA A 114 -8.79 8.15 -1.31
C ALA A 114 -9.65 9.28 -1.88
N LYS A 115 -10.95 9.01 -2.14
CA LYS A 115 -11.89 10.06 -2.55
C LYS A 115 -12.00 11.15 -1.48
N ALA A 116 -12.13 10.77 -0.21
CA ALA A 116 -12.19 11.74 0.88
C ALA A 116 -10.87 12.54 1.05
N LEU A 117 -9.72 11.94 0.76
CA LEU A 117 -8.43 12.66 0.71
C LEU A 117 -8.40 13.66 -0.45
N ALA A 118 -8.96 13.31 -1.60
CA ALA A 118 -9.04 14.19 -2.77
C ALA A 118 -9.96 15.40 -2.50
N GLU A 119 -11.11 15.18 -1.86
CA GLU A 119 -12.05 16.23 -1.47
C GLU A 119 -11.46 17.23 -0.46
N GLN A 120 -10.40 16.84 0.24
CA GLN A 120 -9.70 17.66 1.24
C GLN A 120 -8.35 18.19 0.73
N ASP A 121 -8.07 18.08 -0.58
CA ASP A 121 -6.79 18.46 -1.20
C ASP A 121 -5.55 17.81 -0.53
N ALA A 122 -5.73 16.64 0.08
CA ALA A 122 -4.72 15.90 0.82
C ALA A 122 -4.27 14.60 0.10
N LEU A 123 -4.76 14.36 -1.12
CA LEU A 123 -4.43 13.17 -1.90
C LEU A 123 -2.99 13.22 -2.40
N GLN A 124 -2.16 12.33 -1.89
CA GLN A 124 -0.77 12.15 -2.33
C GLN A 124 -0.66 11.15 -3.48
N ILE A 125 0.41 11.22 -4.27
CA ILE A 125 0.64 10.37 -5.45
C ILE A 125 0.47 8.87 -5.13
N PRO A 126 1.04 8.29 -4.05
CA PRO A 126 0.86 6.88 -3.75
C PRO A 126 -0.62 6.50 -3.48
N SER A 127 -1.37 7.41 -2.84
CA SER A 127 -2.81 7.20 -2.60
C SER A 127 -3.62 7.33 -3.89
N ALA A 128 -3.25 8.25 -4.79
CA ALA A 128 -3.87 8.38 -6.11
C ALA A 128 -3.62 7.15 -6.99
N GLN A 129 -2.41 6.57 -6.96
CA GLN A 129 -2.11 5.32 -7.65
C GLN A 129 -2.91 4.14 -7.08
N ALA A 130 -3.01 4.03 -5.76
CA ALA A 130 -3.84 3.02 -5.11
C ALA A 130 -5.31 3.17 -5.49
N TRP A 131 -5.83 4.40 -5.51
CA TRP A 131 -7.20 4.70 -5.94
C TRP A 131 -7.45 4.30 -7.38
N TYR A 132 -6.53 4.67 -8.29
CA TYR A 132 -6.62 4.27 -9.68
C TYR A 132 -6.69 2.75 -9.84
N ARG A 133 -5.79 1.99 -9.18
CA ARG A 133 -5.80 0.52 -9.23
C ARG A 133 -7.12 -0.05 -8.72
N ALA A 134 -7.61 0.42 -7.58
CA ALA A 134 -8.88 -0.04 -7.02
C ALA A 134 -10.08 0.23 -7.94
N LEU A 135 -10.09 1.36 -8.66
CA LEU A 135 -11.14 1.66 -9.64
C LEU A 135 -11.07 0.74 -10.86
N VAL A 136 -9.87 0.45 -11.37
CA VAL A 136 -9.71 -0.51 -12.48
C VAL A 136 -10.15 -1.91 -12.05
N GLU A 137 -9.71 -2.37 -10.87
CA GLU A 137 -10.08 -3.68 -10.31
C GLU A 137 -11.59 -3.85 -10.12
N THR A 138 -12.30 -2.78 -9.76
CA THR A 138 -13.76 -2.78 -9.57
C THR A 138 -14.54 -2.45 -10.84
N GLY A 139 -13.88 -2.33 -12.00
CA GLY A 139 -14.52 -2.07 -13.29
C GLY A 139 -15.00 -0.62 -13.50
N GLN A 140 -14.58 0.32 -12.66
CA GLN A 140 -14.97 1.74 -12.71
C GLN A 140 -14.04 2.54 -13.64
N GLY A 141 -13.97 2.14 -14.91
CA GLY A 141 -12.99 2.65 -15.89
C GLY A 141 -13.06 4.16 -16.15
N ASP A 142 -14.26 4.74 -16.25
CA ASP A 142 -14.43 6.19 -16.48
C ASP A 142 -13.88 7.02 -15.32
N GLU A 143 -14.15 6.57 -14.10
CA GLU A 143 -13.66 7.20 -12.88
C GLU A 143 -12.15 7.01 -12.73
N ALA A 144 -11.61 5.83 -13.07
CA ALA A 144 -10.17 5.59 -13.11
C ALA A 144 -9.47 6.56 -14.07
N ASN A 145 -10.04 6.75 -15.27
CA ASN A 145 -9.51 7.71 -16.24
C ASN A 145 -9.56 9.15 -15.71
N ARG A 146 -10.65 9.54 -15.01
CA ARG A 146 -10.74 10.84 -14.34
C ARG A 146 -9.62 11.02 -13.32
N VAL A 147 -9.42 10.06 -12.42
CA VAL A 147 -8.35 10.08 -11.41
C VAL A 147 -6.98 10.20 -12.07
N PHE A 148 -6.73 9.46 -13.14
CA PHE A 148 -5.47 9.54 -13.89
C PHE A 148 -5.23 10.93 -14.45
N LEU A 149 -6.21 11.48 -15.19
CA LEU A 149 -6.08 12.79 -15.83
C LEU A 149 -5.91 13.93 -14.81
N THR A 150 -6.56 13.83 -13.65
CA THR A 150 -6.53 14.87 -12.62
C THR A 150 -5.31 14.80 -11.71
N HIS A 151 -4.88 13.61 -11.30
CA HIS A 151 -3.89 13.46 -10.21
C HIS A 151 -2.57 12.80 -10.63
N LEU A 152 -2.54 12.05 -11.73
CA LEU A 152 -1.39 11.21 -12.09
C LEU A 152 -0.70 11.61 -13.39
N ARG A 153 -1.43 12.16 -14.37
CA ARG A 153 -0.91 12.42 -15.72
C ARG A 153 0.33 13.32 -15.74
N SER A 154 0.39 14.32 -14.87
CA SER A 154 1.53 15.27 -14.81
C SER A 154 2.68 14.77 -13.94
N THR A 155 2.48 13.67 -13.20
CA THR A 155 3.45 13.16 -12.22
C THR A 155 4.10 11.85 -12.65
N LEU A 156 3.46 11.10 -13.55
CA LEU A 156 3.97 9.83 -14.08
C LEU A 156 4.58 10.02 -15.47
N ASP A 157 5.77 9.46 -15.67
CA ASP A 157 6.30 9.23 -17.02
C ASP A 157 5.61 8.03 -17.71
N GLU A 158 5.93 7.82 -18.99
CA GLU A 158 5.32 6.75 -19.81
C GLU A 158 5.56 5.35 -19.23
N VAL A 159 6.74 5.10 -18.65
CA VAL A 159 7.09 3.81 -18.05
C VAL A 159 6.33 3.59 -16.76
N GLN A 160 6.26 4.61 -15.91
CA GLN A 160 5.51 4.59 -14.66
C GLN A 160 4.01 4.41 -14.90
N TYR A 161 3.47 5.03 -15.94
CA TYR A 161 2.09 4.81 -16.35
C TYR A 161 1.86 3.37 -16.83
N ALA A 162 2.74 2.84 -17.70
CA ALA A 162 2.63 1.47 -18.16
C ALA A 162 2.77 0.46 -17.00
N GLN A 163 3.66 0.73 -16.04
CA GLN A 163 3.78 -0.05 -14.81
C GLN A 163 2.48 -0.04 -14.00
N LEU A 164 1.87 1.13 -13.82
CA LEU A 164 0.60 1.26 -13.11
C LEU A 164 -0.51 0.42 -13.77
N LEU A 165 -0.57 0.40 -15.11
CA LEU A 165 -1.52 -0.42 -15.85
C LEU A 165 -1.29 -1.92 -15.68
N VAL A 166 -0.03 -2.36 -15.63
CA VAL A 166 0.30 -3.76 -15.34
C VAL A 166 -0.13 -4.13 -13.93
N GLU A 167 0.21 -3.29 -12.94
CA GLU A 167 -0.20 -3.49 -11.54
C GLU A 167 -1.71 -3.46 -11.33
N SER A 168 -2.45 -2.66 -12.12
CA SER A 168 -3.90 -2.59 -12.05
C SER A 168 -4.60 -3.70 -12.84
N LYS A 169 -3.85 -4.61 -13.47
CA LYS A 169 -4.37 -5.63 -14.39
C LYS A 169 -5.28 -5.03 -15.47
N ALA A 170 -4.85 -3.91 -16.04
CA ALA A 170 -5.55 -3.25 -17.14
C ALA A 170 -5.71 -4.20 -18.34
N SER A 171 -6.71 -3.93 -19.17
CA SER A 171 -7.02 -4.76 -20.35
C SER A 171 -5.89 -4.79 -21.37
N GLY A 172 -5.81 -5.88 -22.14
CA GLY A 172 -4.80 -6.03 -23.21
C GLY A 172 -4.67 -4.83 -24.16
N PRO A 173 -5.77 -4.23 -24.66
CA PRO A 173 -5.70 -3.03 -25.50
C PRO A 173 -5.05 -1.81 -24.82
N GLN A 174 -5.33 -1.58 -23.53
CA GLN A 174 -4.74 -0.48 -22.78
C GLN A 174 -3.24 -0.69 -22.57
N LEU A 175 -2.83 -1.92 -22.24
CA LEU A 175 -1.42 -2.29 -22.14
C LEU A 175 -0.71 -2.11 -23.48
N LYS A 176 -1.30 -2.57 -24.58
CA LYS A 176 -0.76 -2.42 -25.93
C LYS A 176 -0.52 -0.95 -26.29
N GLN A 177 -1.49 -0.09 -26.02
CA GLN A 177 -1.36 1.34 -26.27
C GLN A 177 -0.23 1.96 -25.45
N ALA A 178 -0.12 1.61 -24.17
CA ALA A 178 0.93 2.13 -23.30
C ALA A 178 2.33 1.64 -23.70
N PHE A 179 2.45 0.40 -24.19
CA PHE A 179 3.74 -0.19 -24.57
C PHE A 179 4.24 0.31 -25.93
N ALA A 180 3.37 0.89 -26.77
CA ALA A 180 3.69 1.28 -28.14
C ALA A 180 4.84 2.30 -28.27
N HIS A 181 5.05 3.12 -27.24
CA HIS A 181 6.08 4.16 -27.22
C HIS A 181 7.31 3.80 -26.38
N LEU A 182 7.30 2.61 -25.76
CA LEU A 182 8.37 2.18 -24.89
C LEU A 182 9.48 1.47 -25.67
N SER A 183 10.70 1.58 -25.17
CA SER A 183 11.81 0.77 -25.65
C SER A 183 11.57 -0.71 -25.34
N LEU A 184 12.18 -1.58 -26.14
CA LEU A 184 12.04 -3.03 -25.97
C LEU A 184 12.47 -3.51 -24.57
N GLN A 185 13.52 -2.90 -24.01
CA GLN A 185 13.98 -3.23 -22.66
C GLN A 185 12.94 -2.88 -21.60
N GLN A 186 12.29 -1.72 -21.71
CA GLN A 186 11.21 -1.32 -20.80
C GLN A 186 10.01 -2.27 -20.92
N VAL A 187 9.65 -2.67 -22.14
CA VAL A 187 8.60 -3.68 -22.36
C VAL A 187 8.93 -5.00 -21.66
N PHE A 188 10.16 -5.50 -21.78
CA PHE A 188 10.57 -6.74 -21.11
C PHE A 188 10.51 -6.65 -19.59
N GLU A 189 10.88 -5.51 -19.00
CA GLU A 189 10.73 -5.30 -17.56
C GLU A 189 9.25 -5.31 -17.13
N LEU A 190 8.37 -4.72 -17.93
CA LEU A 190 6.92 -4.72 -17.66
C LEU A 190 6.29 -6.11 -17.84
N LEU A 191 6.71 -6.87 -18.85
CA LEU A 191 6.30 -8.27 -19.03
C LEU A 191 6.80 -9.16 -17.89
N ARG A 192 8.01 -8.91 -17.39
CA ARG A 192 8.55 -9.58 -16.19
C ARG A 192 7.75 -9.23 -14.95
N LEU A 193 7.36 -7.97 -14.78
CA LEU A 193 6.47 -7.55 -13.70
C LEU A 193 5.12 -8.29 -13.79
N ALA A 194 4.52 -8.37 -14.97
CA ALA A 194 3.29 -9.13 -15.18
C ALA A 194 3.49 -10.63 -14.85
N SER A 195 4.61 -11.22 -15.25
CA SER A 195 4.87 -12.65 -15.05
C SER A 195 5.13 -13.06 -13.60
N VAL A 196 5.42 -12.12 -12.69
CA VAL A 196 5.56 -12.41 -11.25
C VAL A 196 4.28 -12.15 -10.47
N GLN A 197 3.32 -11.41 -11.03
CA GLN A 197 2.05 -11.15 -10.37
C GLN A 197 1.11 -12.37 -10.40
N ASN A 198 0.26 -12.47 -9.38
CA ASN A 198 -0.87 -13.38 -9.38
C ASN A 198 -2.04 -12.68 -10.06
N GLY A 199 -2.27 -13.02 -11.32
CA GLY A 199 -3.40 -12.55 -12.13
C GLY A 199 -4.36 -13.67 -12.44
N GLU A 200 -5.55 -13.29 -12.91
CA GLU A 200 -6.52 -14.23 -13.48
C GLU A 200 -5.98 -14.79 -14.79
N VAL A 201 -6.40 -16.02 -15.12
CA VAL A 201 -5.96 -16.72 -16.34
C VAL A 201 -6.28 -15.92 -17.60
N ASP A 202 -7.43 -15.24 -17.62
CA ASP A 202 -7.88 -14.41 -18.75
C ASP A 202 -6.94 -13.22 -18.96
N TRP A 203 -6.60 -12.49 -17.89
CA TRP A 203 -5.66 -11.38 -17.98
C TRP A 203 -4.25 -11.85 -18.42
N MET A 204 -3.78 -12.98 -17.90
CA MET A 204 -2.50 -13.56 -18.34
C MET A 204 -2.52 -13.96 -19.81
N THR A 205 -3.67 -14.39 -20.33
CA THR A 205 -3.86 -14.71 -21.74
C THR A 205 -3.76 -13.46 -22.61
N ASP A 206 -4.34 -12.33 -22.19
CA ASP A 206 -4.21 -11.04 -22.87
C ASP A 206 -2.76 -10.55 -22.90
N VAL A 207 -2.06 -10.61 -21.76
CA VAL A 207 -0.64 -10.23 -21.66
C VAL A 207 0.23 -11.14 -22.53
N LEU A 208 -0.03 -12.45 -22.55
CA LEU A 208 0.66 -13.39 -23.42
C LEU A 208 0.44 -13.07 -24.90
N ALA A 209 -0.79 -12.75 -25.30
CA ALA A 209 -1.11 -12.38 -26.68
C ALA A 209 -0.32 -11.13 -27.11
N LEU A 210 -0.28 -10.11 -26.25
CA LEU A 210 0.52 -8.90 -26.45
C LEU A 210 2.03 -9.23 -26.56
N ALA A 211 2.56 -10.02 -25.64
CA ALA A 211 3.98 -10.37 -25.60
C ALA A 211 4.44 -11.11 -26.87
N ARG A 212 3.57 -11.95 -27.46
CA ARG A 212 3.86 -12.70 -28.69
C ARG A 212 4.03 -11.81 -29.92
N GLU A 213 3.45 -10.61 -29.94
CA GLU A 213 3.65 -9.66 -31.04
C GLU A 213 5.12 -9.26 -31.19
N TYR A 214 5.88 -9.25 -30.08
CA TYR A 214 7.30 -8.90 -30.06
C TYR A 214 8.20 -9.98 -30.67
N GLU A 215 7.70 -11.21 -30.92
CA GLU A 215 8.48 -12.26 -31.62
C GLU A 215 8.91 -11.83 -33.03
N GLN A 216 8.13 -10.95 -33.66
CA GLN A 216 8.34 -10.50 -35.04
C GLN A 216 9.41 -9.41 -35.16
N LEU A 217 9.89 -8.85 -34.05
CA LEU A 217 10.87 -7.77 -34.07
C LEU A 217 12.29 -8.30 -34.26
N GLU A 218 13.12 -7.49 -34.92
CA GLU A 218 14.56 -7.71 -34.94
C GLU A 218 15.12 -7.50 -33.53
N MET A 219 15.86 -8.51 -33.06
CA MET A 219 16.39 -8.56 -31.69
C MET A 219 17.76 -9.21 -31.66
N THR A 220 18.57 -8.83 -30.68
CA THR A 220 19.78 -9.58 -30.34
C THR A 220 19.43 -10.97 -29.81
N GLN A 221 20.39 -11.89 -29.86
CA GLN A 221 20.26 -13.24 -29.32
C GLN A 221 19.86 -13.24 -27.84
N SER A 222 20.47 -12.35 -27.04
CA SER A 222 20.15 -12.18 -25.61
C SER A 222 18.72 -11.70 -25.38
N GLN A 223 18.26 -10.70 -26.14
CA GLN A 223 16.88 -10.20 -26.07
C GLN A 223 15.86 -11.27 -26.46
N ARG A 224 16.16 -12.05 -27.50
CA ARG A 224 15.28 -13.16 -27.93
C ARG A 224 15.17 -14.26 -26.88
N LYS A 225 16.30 -14.62 -26.25
CA LYS A 225 16.32 -15.55 -25.12
C LYS A 225 15.47 -15.06 -23.96
N LEU A 226 15.58 -13.77 -23.61
CA LEU A 226 14.78 -13.15 -22.56
C LEU A 226 13.29 -13.15 -22.90
N LEU A 227 12.91 -12.78 -24.13
CA LEU A 227 11.51 -12.84 -24.58
C LEU A 227 10.94 -14.26 -24.46
N TYR A 228 11.68 -15.28 -24.90
CA TYR A 228 11.21 -16.67 -24.80
C TYR A 228 11.08 -17.14 -23.35
N ALA A 229 11.99 -16.74 -22.46
CA ALA A 229 11.83 -17.02 -21.04
C ALA A 229 10.56 -16.37 -20.45
N LEU A 230 10.25 -15.13 -20.83
CA LEU A 230 9.04 -14.43 -20.41
C LEU A 230 7.78 -15.07 -20.98
N LEU A 231 7.77 -15.42 -22.27
CA LEU A 231 6.66 -16.11 -22.92
C LEU A 231 6.38 -17.49 -22.29
N ALA A 232 7.42 -18.21 -21.87
CA ALA A 232 7.26 -19.46 -21.15
C ALA A 232 6.55 -19.26 -19.80
N GLN A 233 6.98 -18.26 -19.02
CA GLN A 233 6.38 -17.92 -17.72
C GLN A 233 4.92 -17.47 -17.86
N LEU A 234 4.65 -16.56 -18.81
CA LEU A 234 3.30 -16.07 -19.09
C LEU A 234 2.38 -17.20 -19.60
N SER A 235 2.88 -18.06 -20.48
CA SER A 235 2.12 -19.24 -20.96
C SER A 235 1.77 -20.20 -19.83
N ALA A 236 2.69 -20.40 -18.87
CA ALA A 236 2.42 -21.25 -17.71
C ALA A 236 1.32 -20.64 -16.81
N LYS A 237 1.35 -19.32 -16.59
CA LYS A 237 0.31 -18.60 -15.82
C LYS A 237 -1.04 -18.50 -16.54
N ALA A 238 -1.04 -18.49 -17.88
CA ALA A 238 -2.24 -18.58 -18.70
C ALA A 238 -2.74 -20.04 -18.90
N GLU A 239 -2.17 -21.01 -18.17
CA GLU A 239 -2.48 -22.44 -18.26
C GLU A 239 -2.23 -23.10 -19.65
N GLN A 240 -1.46 -22.44 -20.52
CA GLN A 240 -1.12 -22.91 -21.86
C GLN A 240 0.15 -23.79 -21.86
N ARG A 241 0.08 -24.96 -21.22
CA ARG A 241 1.24 -25.85 -20.96
C ARG A 241 2.07 -26.20 -22.20
N VAL A 242 1.42 -26.44 -23.35
CA VAL A 242 2.12 -26.78 -24.60
C VAL A 242 2.98 -25.60 -25.08
N LEU A 243 2.45 -24.38 -24.98
CA LEU A 243 3.18 -23.17 -25.34
C LEU A 243 4.29 -22.87 -24.35
N ALA A 244 4.05 -23.07 -23.05
CA ALA A 244 5.09 -22.93 -22.03
C ALA A 244 6.31 -23.81 -22.34
N ASN A 245 6.10 -25.09 -22.61
CA ASN A 245 7.18 -26.02 -22.95
C ASN A 245 7.91 -25.62 -24.24
N LYS A 246 7.17 -25.20 -25.28
CA LYS A 246 7.76 -24.71 -26.54
C LYS A 246 8.73 -23.55 -26.26
N TYR A 247 8.29 -22.54 -25.51
CA TYR A 247 9.11 -21.36 -25.25
C TYR A 247 10.29 -21.64 -24.33
N THR A 248 10.15 -22.56 -23.36
CA THR A 248 11.28 -23.03 -22.56
C THR A 248 12.38 -23.64 -23.44
N THR A 249 12.02 -24.58 -24.33
CA THR A 249 13.00 -25.19 -25.24
C THR A 249 13.66 -24.15 -26.15
N LEU A 250 12.88 -23.20 -26.68
CA LEU A 250 13.44 -22.13 -27.51
C LEU A 250 14.42 -21.25 -26.75
N ALA A 251 14.14 -20.90 -25.49
CA ALA A 251 15.04 -20.11 -24.65
C ALA A 251 16.35 -20.84 -24.31
N GLU A 252 16.31 -22.16 -24.17
CA GLU A 252 17.48 -23.00 -23.91
C GLU A 252 18.35 -23.24 -25.15
N SER A 253 17.73 -23.25 -26.33
CA SER A 253 18.40 -23.51 -27.62
C SER A 253 19.16 -22.31 -28.20
N ILE A 254 19.01 -21.13 -27.58
CA ILE A 254 19.64 -19.87 -27.97
C ILE A 254 20.74 -19.48 -27.00
#